data_AF-G2HH75-F1
#
_entry.id   AF-G2HH75-F1
#
_cell.length_a   1.000
_cell.length_b   1.000
_cell.length_c   1.000
_cell.angle_alpha   90.00
_cell.angle_beta   90.00
_cell.angle_gamma   90.00
#
_symmetry.space_group_name_H-M   'P 1'
#
loop_
_entity.id
_entity.type
_entity.pdbx_description
1 polymer ?
#
loop_
_entity_poly.entity_id
_entity_poly.type
_entity_poly.pdbx_seq_one_letter_code
_entity_poly.pdbx_strand_id
1 'polypeptide(L)'
;MPRQYSLQNWEARLLLERSRAAKCPDIATQLAGTKKVQQELSRPGMLEMLLPGQPEAVARLRATFAGLYSLDVGEEGDQAIAEALAAPSRFVLKPQREGGGNNLYGEEMVQALKQLKDSEERASYILMEKIEPEPFENCLLRPGSPARVVQCISELGIFGVYVRQEKTLVMNKHVGHLLRTKAIEHADGGVAAGVAVLDNPYPV
;
A
#
# COMPACT_ATOMS: atom_id res chain seq x y z
N MET A 1 0.30 -1.54 -20.56
CA MET A 1 0.79 -0.19 -20.19
C MET A 1 -0.21 0.46 -19.24
N PRO A 2 0.22 1.14 -18.16
CA PRO A 2 -0.67 1.97 -17.35
C PRO A 2 -1.38 3.03 -18.20
N ARG A 3 -2.65 3.34 -17.89
CA ARG A 3 -3.48 4.24 -18.73
C ARG A 3 -2.91 5.65 -18.87
N GLN A 4 -2.10 6.10 -17.91
CA GLN A 4 -1.48 7.44 -17.91
C GLN A 4 -0.25 7.56 -18.83
N TYR A 5 0.28 6.46 -19.37
CA TYR A 5 1.54 6.47 -20.11
C TYR A 5 1.41 5.94 -21.54
N SER A 6 1.39 6.86 -22.49
CA SER A 6 1.78 6.60 -23.89
C SER A 6 3.31 6.52 -24.03
N LEU A 7 3.80 6.14 -25.21
CA LEU A 7 5.25 6.13 -25.49
C LEU A 7 5.88 7.52 -25.30
N GLN A 8 5.23 8.58 -25.78
CA GLN A 8 5.71 9.95 -25.61
C GLN A 8 5.70 10.40 -24.13
N ASN A 9 4.73 9.92 -23.33
CA ASN A 9 4.72 10.22 -21.90
C ASN A 9 5.90 9.57 -21.17
N TRP A 10 6.37 8.41 -21.63
CA TRP A 10 7.60 7.79 -21.11
C TRP A 10 8.84 8.61 -21.47
N GLU A 11 8.94 9.09 -22.70
CA GLU A 11 10.04 9.96 -23.13
C GLU A 11 10.04 11.27 -22.32
N ALA A 12 8.87 11.88 -22.11
CA ALA A 12 8.72 13.06 -21.28
C ALA A 12 9.13 12.81 -19.83
N ARG A 13 8.70 11.68 -19.24
CA ARG A 13 9.13 11.30 -17.88
C ARG A 13 10.64 11.12 -17.80
N LEU A 14 11.25 10.45 -18.77
CA LEU A 14 12.70 10.28 -18.84
C LEU A 14 13.43 11.63 -18.94
N LEU A 15 12.92 12.56 -19.77
CA LEU A 15 13.47 13.91 -19.88
C LEU A 15 13.43 14.65 -18.52
N LEU A 16 12.30 14.56 -17.81
CA LEU A 16 12.15 15.17 -16.48
C LEU A 16 13.13 14.58 -15.48
N GLU A 17 13.29 13.25 -15.43
CA GLU A 17 14.23 12.57 -14.51
C GLU A 17 15.70 12.88 -14.82
N ARG A 18 16.05 13.11 -16.10
CA ARG A 18 17.41 13.48 -16.52
C ARG A 18 17.77 14.95 -16.31
N SER A 19 16.78 15.80 -16.00
CA SER A 19 17.01 17.23 -15.78
C SER A 19 17.63 17.53 -14.41
N ARG A 20 18.14 18.76 -14.24
CA ARG A 20 18.72 19.24 -12.95
C ARG A 20 17.68 19.65 -11.89
N ALA A 21 16.40 19.66 -12.22
CA ALA A 21 15.37 20.03 -11.25
C ALA A 21 15.22 18.95 -10.17
N ALA A 22 14.88 19.33 -8.94
CA ALA A 22 14.41 18.37 -7.94
C ALA A 22 13.06 17.77 -8.40
N LYS A 23 12.85 16.48 -8.14
CA LYS A 23 11.60 15.77 -8.46
C LYS A 23 10.87 15.41 -7.16
N CYS A 24 9.55 15.33 -7.23
CA CYS A 24 8.71 14.95 -6.10
C CYS A 24 7.59 14.01 -6.56
N PRO A 25 7.78 12.68 -6.48
CA PRO A 25 9.04 11.97 -6.19
C PRO A 25 9.97 11.88 -7.41
N ASP A 26 11.27 11.63 -7.19
CA ASP A 26 12.15 11.07 -8.23
C ASP A 26 11.83 9.59 -8.49
N ILE A 27 12.36 9.02 -9.59
CA ILE A 27 12.01 7.65 -9.98
C ILE A 27 12.39 6.60 -8.93
N ALA A 28 13.50 6.77 -8.20
CA ALA A 28 13.92 5.84 -7.17
C ALA A 28 12.99 5.89 -5.95
N THR A 29 12.60 7.09 -5.54
CA THR A 29 11.63 7.33 -4.47
C THR A 29 10.26 6.76 -4.85
N GLN A 30 9.85 6.84 -6.12
CA GLN A 30 8.64 6.17 -6.60
C GLN A 30 8.74 4.63 -6.48
N LEU A 31 9.88 4.04 -6.85
CA LEU A 31 10.10 2.59 -6.73
C LEU A 31 10.12 2.12 -5.26
N ALA A 32 10.62 2.95 -4.36
CA ALA A 32 10.59 2.67 -2.91
C ALA A 32 9.15 2.57 -2.36
N GLY A 33 8.17 3.17 -3.03
CA GLY A 33 6.75 3.08 -2.68
C GLY A 33 6.04 1.82 -3.19
N THR A 34 6.73 0.93 -3.91
CA THR A 34 6.12 -0.30 -4.43
C THR A 34 5.75 -1.26 -3.30
N LYS A 35 4.70 -2.06 -3.53
CA LYS A 35 4.25 -3.09 -2.58
C LYS A 35 5.31 -4.17 -2.39
N LYS A 36 6.10 -4.48 -3.43
CA LYS A 36 7.25 -5.38 -3.32
C LYS A 36 8.31 -4.84 -2.35
N VAL A 37 8.70 -3.57 -2.46
CA VAL A 37 9.65 -2.97 -1.49
C VAL A 37 9.05 -2.97 -0.08
N GLN A 38 7.77 -2.67 0.09
CA GLN A 38 7.09 -2.76 1.39
C GLN A 38 7.24 -4.17 2.01
N GLN A 39 7.04 -5.23 1.23
CA GLN A 39 7.20 -6.61 1.69
C GLN A 39 8.67 -6.98 1.96
N GLU A 40 9.61 -6.55 1.13
CA GLU A 40 11.02 -6.85 1.36
C GLU A 40 11.56 -6.14 2.62
N LEU A 41 11.04 -4.95 2.95
CA LEU A 41 11.39 -4.23 4.17
C LEU A 41 10.96 -4.94 5.45
N SER A 42 9.96 -5.83 5.42
CA SER A 42 9.53 -6.59 6.59
C SER A 42 10.40 -7.82 6.87
N ARG A 43 11.34 -8.17 5.98
CA ARG A 43 12.26 -9.28 6.23
C ARG A 43 13.16 -9.00 7.44
N PRO A 44 13.46 -10.02 8.27
CA PRO A 44 14.43 -9.88 9.35
C PRO A 44 15.77 -9.33 8.85
N GLY A 45 16.33 -8.33 9.54
CA GLY A 45 17.62 -7.71 9.21
C GLY A 45 17.57 -6.62 8.14
N MET A 46 16.45 -6.45 7.42
CA MET A 46 16.39 -5.53 6.27
C MET A 46 16.27 -4.07 6.66
N LEU A 47 15.50 -3.78 7.71
CA LEU A 47 15.50 -2.44 8.33
C LEU A 47 16.85 -2.11 8.95
N GLU A 48 17.50 -3.06 9.62
CA GLU A 48 18.81 -2.87 10.24
C GLU A 48 19.90 -2.57 9.20
N MET A 49 19.85 -3.23 8.04
CA MET A 49 20.76 -2.96 6.92
C MET A 49 20.58 -1.54 6.36
N LEU A 50 19.35 -1.05 6.26
CA LEU A 50 19.04 0.27 5.69
C LEU A 50 19.19 1.42 6.71
N LEU A 51 19.00 1.13 7.99
CA LEU A 51 19.07 2.10 9.09
C LEU A 51 20.09 1.62 10.15
N PRO A 52 21.38 1.47 9.78
CA PRO A 52 22.39 0.98 10.70
C PRO A 52 22.55 1.93 11.90
N GLY A 53 22.69 1.36 13.10
CA GLY A 53 22.86 2.12 14.34
C GLY A 53 21.61 2.85 14.84
N GLN A 54 20.42 2.57 14.30
CA GLN A 54 19.16 3.24 14.67
C GLN A 54 18.10 2.26 15.23
N PRO A 55 18.40 1.51 16.31
CA PRO A 55 17.54 0.42 16.79
C PRO A 55 16.15 0.89 17.22
N GLU A 56 16.01 2.08 17.81
CA GLU A 56 14.70 2.60 18.22
C GLU A 56 13.81 2.95 17.02
N ALA A 57 14.40 3.49 15.95
CA ALA A 57 13.67 3.77 14.71
C ALA A 57 13.20 2.47 14.06
N VAL A 58 14.10 1.47 14.00
CA VAL A 58 13.78 0.12 13.51
C VAL A 58 12.65 -0.50 14.34
N ALA A 59 12.70 -0.41 15.66
CA ALA A 59 11.64 -0.94 16.54
C ALA A 59 10.29 -0.29 16.28
N ARG A 60 10.23 1.05 16.17
CA ARG A 60 8.99 1.78 15.84
C ARG A 60 8.45 1.41 14.46
N LEU A 61 9.31 1.28 13.46
CA LEU A 61 8.91 0.87 12.11
C LEU A 61 8.34 -0.55 12.11
N ARG A 62 9.08 -1.49 12.68
CA ARG A 62 8.71 -2.92 12.72
C ARG A 62 7.39 -3.16 13.43
N ALA A 63 7.10 -2.41 14.49
CA ALA A 63 5.83 -2.51 15.23
C ALA A 63 4.60 -2.18 14.38
N THR A 64 4.77 -1.51 13.23
CA THR A 64 3.67 -1.16 12.31
C THR A 64 3.46 -2.16 11.19
N PHE A 65 4.33 -3.17 11.04
CA PHE A 65 4.23 -4.13 9.95
C PHE A 65 3.24 -5.24 10.29
N ALA A 66 2.29 -5.48 9.37
CA ALA A 66 1.49 -6.70 9.36
C ALA A 66 2.26 -7.85 8.67
N GLY A 67 1.66 -9.04 8.60
CA GLY A 67 2.19 -10.12 7.77
C GLY A 67 2.32 -9.70 6.29
N LEU A 68 3.52 -9.83 5.73
CA LEU A 68 3.85 -9.46 4.35
C LEU A 68 4.70 -10.58 3.74
N TYR A 69 4.24 -11.13 2.62
CA TYR A 69 4.79 -12.36 2.06
C TYR A 69 5.11 -12.20 0.58
N SER A 70 6.30 -12.65 0.20
CA SER A 70 6.68 -12.76 -1.21
C SER A 70 5.84 -13.84 -1.88
N LEU A 71 5.52 -13.63 -3.15
CA LEU A 71 4.97 -14.68 -4.01
C LEU A 71 5.95 -15.09 -5.10
N ASP A 72 7.23 -14.72 -5.02
CA ASP A 72 8.24 -15.19 -5.96
C ASP A 72 8.30 -16.74 -5.99
N VAL A 73 8.83 -17.29 -7.08
CA VAL A 73 8.99 -18.75 -7.23
C VAL A 73 9.91 -19.28 -6.14
N GLY A 74 9.43 -20.26 -5.38
CA GLY A 74 10.16 -20.89 -4.28
C GLY A 74 9.26 -21.22 -3.09
N GLU A 75 9.86 -21.89 -2.09
CA GLU A 75 9.13 -22.43 -0.94
C GLU A 75 8.34 -21.38 -0.16
N GLU A 76 8.91 -20.20 0.06
CA GLU A 76 8.23 -19.10 0.77
C GLU A 76 6.94 -18.69 0.06
N GLY A 77 7.02 -18.51 -1.27
CA GLY A 77 5.86 -18.16 -2.06
C GLY A 77 4.82 -19.28 -2.04
N ASP A 78 5.24 -20.54 -2.18
CA ASP A 78 4.32 -21.68 -2.22
C ASP A 78 3.56 -21.85 -0.91
N GLN A 79 4.24 -21.65 0.21
CA GLN A 79 3.64 -21.64 1.54
C GLN A 79 2.62 -20.49 1.68
N ALA A 80 2.99 -19.27 1.29
CA ALA A 80 2.08 -18.12 1.34
C ALA A 80 0.81 -18.34 0.49
N ILE A 81 0.94 -18.91 -0.71
CA ILE A 81 -0.21 -19.27 -1.54
C ILE A 81 -1.08 -20.32 -0.84
N ALA A 82 -0.48 -21.37 -0.28
CA ALA A 82 -1.22 -22.43 0.41
C ALA A 82 -2.01 -21.89 1.62
N GLU A 83 -1.39 -21.03 2.43
CA GLU A 83 -2.05 -20.38 3.57
C GLU A 83 -3.21 -19.48 3.12
N ALA A 84 -3.00 -18.68 2.07
CA ALA A 84 -4.06 -17.83 1.52
C ALA A 84 -5.23 -18.62 0.96
N LEU A 85 -4.98 -19.77 0.32
CA LEU A 85 -6.03 -20.65 -0.18
C LEU A 85 -6.79 -21.35 0.96
N ALA A 86 -6.11 -21.65 2.07
CA ALA A 86 -6.73 -22.26 3.24
C ALA A 86 -7.59 -21.27 4.05
N ALA A 87 -7.18 -20.00 4.14
CA ALA A 87 -7.88 -18.97 4.91
C ALA A 87 -7.99 -17.63 4.15
N PRO A 88 -8.74 -17.57 3.03
CA PRO A 88 -8.73 -16.43 2.11
C PRO A 88 -9.30 -15.14 2.69
N SER A 89 -10.12 -15.21 3.74
CA SER A 89 -10.60 -14.00 4.42
C SER A 89 -9.47 -13.21 5.09
N ARG A 90 -8.38 -13.87 5.48
CA ARG A 90 -7.27 -13.28 6.25
C ARG A 90 -6.22 -12.56 5.42
N PHE A 91 -6.35 -12.57 4.09
CA PHE A 91 -5.31 -12.03 3.20
C PHE A 91 -5.87 -11.06 2.16
N VAL A 92 -4.95 -10.29 1.58
CA VAL A 92 -5.14 -9.41 0.44
C VAL A 92 -4.00 -9.66 -0.54
N LEU A 93 -4.33 -9.87 -1.81
CA LEU A 93 -3.35 -10.00 -2.89
C LEU A 93 -3.19 -8.66 -3.59
N LYS A 94 -1.96 -8.15 -3.66
CA LYS A 94 -1.69 -6.78 -4.12
C LYS A 94 -0.73 -6.77 -5.31
N PRO A 95 -1.14 -6.24 -6.48
CA PRO A 95 -0.23 -6.00 -7.59
C PRO A 95 0.64 -4.75 -7.32
N GLN A 96 1.69 -4.56 -8.13
CA GLN A 96 2.50 -3.32 -8.11
C GLN A 96 1.78 -2.15 -8.78
N ARG A 97 0.68 -1.67 -8.18
CA ARG A 97 -0.16 -0.54 -8.63
C ARG A 97 -0.49 0.40 -7.48
N GLU A 98 -0.89 1.61 -7.83
CA GLU A 98 -1.27 2.69 -6.89
C GLU A 98 -2.65 3.27 -7.23
N GLY A 99 -3.25 3.99 -6.27
CA GLY A 99 -4.47 4.76 -6.49
C GLY A 99 -5.79 4.07 -6.11
N GLY A 100 -5.73 2.88 -5.51
CA GLY A 100 -6.91 2.09 -5.10
C GLY A 100 -7.60 1.37 -6.26
N GLY A 101 -8.41 0.35 -5.94
CA GLY A 101 -9.17 -0.43 -6.91
C GLY A 101 -8.37 -1.51 -7.64
N ASN A 102 -7.21 -1.90 -7.14
CA ASN A 102 -6.32 -2.88 -7.79
C ASN A 102 -6.11 -4.16 -6.98
N ASN A 103 -6.48 -4.16 -5.70
CA ASN A 103 -6.24 -5.30 -4.82
C ASN A 103 -7.29 -6.38 -5.06
N LEU A 104 -6.91 -7.64 -4.88
CA LEU A 104 -7.81 -8.79 -4.98
C LEU A 104 -8.08 -9.34 -3.57
N TYR A 105 -9.33 -9.71 -3.34
CA TYR A 105 -9.83 -10.20 -2.05
C TYR A 105 -10.68 -11.45 -2.24
N GLY A 106 -10.81 -12.28 -1.20
CA GLY A 106 -11.80 -13.36 -1.16
C GLY A 106 -11.75 -14.28 -2.37
N GLU A 107 -12.89 -14.45 -3.04
CA GLU A 107 -13.01 -15.36 -4.20
C GLU A 107 -12.13 -14.95 -5.38
N GLU A 108 -12.04 -13.66 -5.70
CA GLU A 108 -11.19 -13.16 -6.80
C GLU A 108 -9.72 -13.46 -6.51
N MET A 109 -9.28 -13.26 -5.27
CA MET A 109 -7.94 -13.62 -4.83
C MET A 109 -7.69 -15.13 -4.98
N VAL A 110 -8.63 -15.98 -4.54
CA VAL A 110 -8.50 -17.44 -4.65
C VAL A 110 -8.37 -17.89 -6.11
N GLN A 111 -9.19 -17.32 -7.00
CA GLN A 111 -9.13 -17.62 -8.43
C GLN A 111 -7.78 -17.20 -9.02
N ALA A 112 -7.32 -15.98 -8.72
CA ALA A 112 -6.02 -15.49 -9.18
C ALA A 112 -4.86 -16.36 -8.66
N LEU A 113 -4.85 -16.70 -7.37
CA LEU A 113 -3.80 -17.54 -6.78
C LEU A 113 -3.73 -18.94 -7.41
N LYS A 114 -4.87 -19.55 -7.75
CA LYS A 114 -4.90 -20.84 -8.45
C LYS A 114 -4.27 -20.76 -9.84
N GLN A 115 -4.43 -19.64 -10.55
CA GLN A 115 -3.83 -19.42 -11.87
C GLN A 115 -2.34 -19.07 -11.77
N LEU A 116 -1.97 -18.28 -10.76
CA LEU A 116 -0.62 -17.78 -10.55
C LEU A 116 0.33 -18.83 -9.97
N LYS A 117 -0.19 -19.85 -9.29
CA LYS A 117 0.62 -20.84 -8.55
C LYS A 117 1.78 -21.40 -9.37
N ASP A 118 1.51 -21.79 -10.61
CA ASP A 118 2.49 -22.43 -11.51
C ASP A 118 3.03 -21.45 -12.58
N SER A 119 2.83 -20.14 -12.40
CA SER A 119 3.21 -19.09 -13.35
C SER A 119 4.25 -18.15 -12.75
N GLU A 120 5.24 -17.74 -13.54
CA GLU A 120 6.21 -16.69 -13.17
C GLU A 120 5.54 -15.34 -12.88
N GLU A 121 4.32 -15.11 -13.36
CA GLU A 121 3.58 -13.86 -13.14
C GLU A 121 3.27 -13.60 -11.66
N ARG A 122 3.33 -14.64 -10.81
CA ARG A 122 3.15 -14.52 -9.36
C ARG A 122 4.06 -13.48 -8.70
N ALA A 123 5.27 -13.28 -9.24
CA ALA A 123 6.22 -12.26 -8.77
C ALA A 123 5.72 -10.80 -8.95
N SER A 124 4.68 -10.59 -9.76
CA SER A 124 4.03 -9.28 -9.91
C SER A 124 3.17 -8.88 -8.71
N TYR A 125 2.98 -9.79 -7.76
CA TYR A 125 2.13 -9.63 -6.59
C TYR A 125 2.90 -9.84 -5.30
N ILE A 126 2.35 -9.29 -4.22
CA ILE A 126 2.66 -9.72 -2.85
C ILE A 126 1.37 -10.17 -2.18
N LEU A 127 1.50 -10.98 -1.15
CA LEU A 127 0.42 -11.29 -0.24
C LEU A 127 0.60 -10.48 1.05
N MET A 128 -0.49 -9.97 1.60
CA MET A 128 -0.48 -9.23 2.86
C MET A 128 -1.61 -9.73 3.76
N GLU A 129 -1.33 -9.85 5.06
CA GLU A 129 -2.33 -10.06 6.09
C GLU A 129 -3.36 -8.93 6.05
N LYS A 130 -4.65 -9.30 6.04
CA LYS A 130 -5.74 -8.35 6.09
C LYS A 130 -5.88 -7.84 7.52
N ILE A 131 -5.82 -6.52 7.66
CA ILE A 131 -6.15 -5.84 8.91
C ILE A 131 -7.69 -5.74 8.98
N GLU A 132 -8.26 -6.15 10.10
CA GLU A 132 -9.70 -6.12 10.38
C GLU A 132 -9.97 -5.21 11.59
N PRO A 133 -10.10 -3.88 11.40
CA PRO A 133 -10.41 -2.96 12.50
C PRO A 133 -11.81 -3.23 13.07
N GLU A 134 -12.03 -2.86 14.34
CA GLU A 134 -13.36 -2.87 14.94
C GLU A 134 -14.29 -1.90 14.18
N PRO A 135 -15.45 -2.37 13.69
CA PRO A 135 -16.40 -1.49 13.02
C PRO A 135 -17.10 -0.56 14.00
N PHE A 136 -17.36 0.66 13.57
CA PHE A 136 -18.15 1.65 14.31
C PHE A 136 -19.23 2.25 13.42
N GLU A 137 -20.36 2.68 14.01
CA GLU A 137 -21.42 3.31 13.23
C GLU A 137 -21.07 4.77 12.90
N ASN A 138 -21.28 5.19 11.66
CA ASN A 138 -21.16 6.58 11.24
C ASN A 138 -22.16 6.88 10.09
N CYS A 139 -22.32 8.16 9.74
CA CYS A 139 -23.15 8.62 8.64
C CYS A 139 -22.29 9.08 7.45
N LEU A 140 -22.42 8.40 6.32
CA LEU A 140 -21.73 8.76 5.09
C LEU A 140 -22.58 9.69 4.23
N LEU A 141 -21.98 10.81 3.80
CA LEU A 141 -22.58 11.78 2.90
C LEU A 141 -21.87 11.74 1.55
N ARG A 142 -22.62 11.51 0.46
CA ARG A 142 -22.10 11.47 -0.91
C ARG A 142 -23.03 12.20 -1.86
N PRO A 143 -22.54 13.12 -2.73
CA PRO A 143 -23.38 13.79 -3.72
C PRO A 143 -24.16 12.80 -4.58
N GLY A 144 -25.44 13.07 -4.79
CA GLY A 144 -26.33 12.20 -5.56
C GLY A 144 -26.80 10.93 -4.82
N SER A 145 -26.50 10.79 -3.53
CA SER A 145 -26.98 9.70 -2.68
C SER A 145 -27.59 10.26 -1.39
N PRO A 146 -28.61 9.59 -0.81
CA PRO A 146 -29.09 9.95 0.52
C PRO A 146 -28.02 9.72 1.57
N ALA A 147 -28.11 10.44 2.69
CA ALA A 147 -27.28 10.18 3.86
C ALA A 147 -27.46 8.73 4.33
N ARG A 148 -26.36 8.05 4.63
CA ARG A 148 -26.37 6.62 4.97
C ARG A 148 -25.72 6.37 6.31
N VAL A 149 -26.51 5.94 7.30
CA VAL A 149 -26.00 5.39 8.56
C VAL A 149 -25.58 3.94 8.33
N VAL A 150 -24.33 3.59 8.62
CA VAL A 150 -23.76 2.27 8.34
C VAL A 150 -22.54 2.00 9.23
N GLN A 151 -22.24 0.72 9.45
CA GLN A 151 -20.95 0.33 10.03
C GLN A 151 -19.80 0.68 9.09
N CYS A 152 -18.77 1.26 9.68
CA CYS A 152 -17.63 1.82 9.00
C CYS A 152 -16.33 1.35 9.64
N ILE A 153 -15.26 1.44 8.85
CA ILE A 153 -13.88 1.35 9.32
C ILE A 153 -13.10 2.53 8.75
N SER A 154 -12.07 2.95 9.47
CA SER A 154 -11.21 4.06 9.07
C SER A 154 -9.77 3.64 8.81
N GLU A 155 -9.11 4.39 7.95
CA GLU A 155 -7.70 4.25 7.62
C GLU A 155 -7.02 5.61 7.84
N LEU A 156 -6.13 5.68 8.82
CA LEU A 156 -5.38 6.90 9.18
C LEU A 156 -4.11 7.02 8.33
N GLY A 157 -3.99 8.11 7.58
CA GLY A 157 -2.78 8.50 6.89
C GLY A 157 -2.06 9.66 7.59
N ILE A 158 -0.74 9.61 7.63
CA ILE A 158 0.13 10.69 8.12
C ILE A 158 0.98 11.22 6.97
N PHE A 159 0.94 12.54 6.74
CA PHE A 159 1.75 13.16 5.70
C PHE A 159 3.16 13.43 6.19
N GLY A 160 4.15 12.88 5.49
CA GLY A 160 5.57 13.17 5.69
C GLY A 160 6.12 14.10 4.59
N VAL A 161 6.99 15.04 4.98
CA VAL A 161 7.72 15.91 4.06
C VAL A 161 9.20 15.85 4.42
N TYR A 162 10.03 15.53 3.44
CA TYR A 162 11.48 15.59 3.59
C TYR A 162 12.13 16.31 2.41
N VAL A 163 13.28 16.94 2.67
CA VAL A 163 14.12 17.57 1.66
C VAL A 163 15.57 17.22 1.97
N ARG A 164 16.33 16.86 0.94
CA ARG A 164 17.74 16.53 1.03
C ARG A 164 18.52 17.36 0.03
N GLN A 165 19.59 18.00 0.48
CA GLN A 165 20.62 18.55 -0.40
C GLN A 165 21.78 17.57 -0.37
N GLU A 166 22.05 16.87 -1.49
CA GLU A 166 23.19 15.95 -1.64
C GLU A 166 23.49 15.09 -0.40
N LYS A 167 22.91 13.92 -0.13
CA LYS A 167 23.15 13.17 1.13
C LYS A 167 22.77 13.85 2.47
N THR A 168 22.72 15.18 2.60
CA THR A 168 22.37 15.87 3.85
C THR A 168 20.88 16.15 3.93
N LEU A 169 20.23 15.59 4.95
CA LEU A 169 18.80 15.80 5.20
C LEU A 169 18.60 17.21 5.80
N VAL A 170 17.96 18.11 5.04
CA VAL A 170 17.74 19.51 5.45
C VAL A 170 16.33 19.76 5.99
N MET A 171 15.39 18.85 5.71
CA MET A 171 14.05 18.84 6.30
C MET A 171 13.57 17.39 6.42
N ASN A 172 12.93 17.06 7.54
CA ASN A 172 12.21 15.81 7.75
C ASN A 172 11.12 16.02 8.81
N LYS A 173 9.86 16.05 8.40
CA LYS A 173 8.72 16.41 9.27
C LYS A 173 7.47 15.62 8.92
N HIS A 174 6.65 15.33 9.93
CA HIS A 174 5.22 15.08 9.71
C HIS A 174 4.50 16.43 9.64
N VAL A 175 3.55 16.59 8.72
CA VAL A 175 2.90 17.89 8.46
C VAL A 175 1.38 17.89 8.61
N GLY A 176 0.81 16.74 8.94
CA GLY A 176 -0.63 16.60 9.15
C GLY A 176 -1.09 15.16 8.97
N HIS A 177 -2.40 14.99 8.97
CA HIS A 177 -3.06 13.70 8.85
C HIS A 177 -4.23 13.76 7.86
N LEU A 178 -4.69 12.59 7.45
CA LEU A 178 -5.92 12.38 6.71
C LEU A 178 -6.56 11.09 7.22
N LEU A 179 -7.76 11.18 7.78
CA LEU A 179 -8.57 10.00 8.04
C LEU A 179 -9.49 9.76 6.84
N ARG A 180 -9.52 8.52 6.36
CA ARG A 180 -10.48 8.09 5.34
C ARG A 180 -11.36 7.02 5.94
N THR A 181 -12.66 7.14 5.75
CA THR A 181 -13.64 6.21 6.32
C THR A 181 -14.48 5.61 5.20
N LYS A 182 -14.76 4.31 5.30
CA LYS A 182 -15.57 3.59 4.32
C LYS A 182 -16.57 2.68 5.02
N ALA A 183 -17.68 2.37 4.34
CA ALA A 183 -18.62 1.36 4.79
C ALA A 183 -17.95 -0.04 4.79
N ILE A 184 -18.32 -0.88 5.75
CA ILE A 184 -17.64 -2.16 6.04
C ILE A 184 -17.71 -3.17 4.88
N GLU A 185 -18.76 -3.12 4.05
CA GLU A 185 -18.94 -4.02 2.92
C GLU A 185 -17.91 -3.82 1.79
N HIS A 186 -17.18 -2.70 1.80
CA HIS A 186 -16.19 -2.40 0.77
C HIS A 186 -14.82 -2.98 1.12
N ALA A 187 -14.38 -3.98 0.36
CA ALA A 187 -13.07 -4.60 0.54
C ALA A 187 -11.90 -3.64 0.23
N ASP A 188 -11.95 -2.91 -0.89
CA ASP A 188 -10.97 -1.87 -1.24
C ASP A 188 -11.38 -0.50 -0.68
N GLY A 189 -10.58 0.55 -0.89
CA GLY A 189 -10.81 1.91 -0.41
C GLY A 189 -10.46 2.98 -1.44
N GLY A 190 -10.20 4.19 -0.95
CA GLY A 190 -9.81 5.34 -1.78
C GLY A 190 -10.96 6.31 -2.04
N VAL A 191 -10.69 7.59 -1.80
CA VAL A 191 -11.66 8.67 -2.03
C VAL A 191 -11.82 8.92 -3.54
N ALA A 192 -10.70 9.02 -4.26
CA ALA A 192 -10.70 9.20 -5.72
C ALA A 192 -11.29 8.00 -6.48
N ALA A 193 -11.23 6.80 -5.89
CA ALA A 193 -11.86 5.59 -6.42
C ALA A 193 -13.38 5.52 -6.13
N GLY A 194 -13.93 6.51 -5.41
CA GLY A 194 -15.36 6.59 -5.11
C GLY A 194 -15.82 5.72 -3.93
N VAL A 195 -14.91 5.10 -3.19
CA VAL A 195 -15.24 4.16 -2.11
C VAL A 195 -15.28 4.85 -0.75
N ALA A 196 -14.15 5.42 -0.32
CA ALA A 196 -14.05 6.10 0.98
C ALA A 196 -14.59 7.53 0.92
N VAL A 197 -14.89 8.09 2.08
CA VAL A 197 -15.12 9.53 2.32
C VAL A 197 -13.99 10.10 3.18
N LEU A 198 -13.90 11.43 3.23
CA LEU A 198 -12.99 12.13 4.13
C LEU A 198 -13.55 12.12 5.55
N ASP A 199 -12.67 12.02 6.54
CA ASP A 199 -13.02 12.01 7.96
C ASP A 199 -11.94 12.74 8.78
N ASN A 200 -12.19 12.94 10.08
CA ASN A 200 -11.22 13.47 11.04
C ASN A 200 -11.10 12.53 12.24
N PRO A 201 -9.89 12.26 12.74
CA PRO A 201 -9.73 11.45 13.94
C PRO A 201 -10.23 12.21 15.17
N TYR A 202 -11.18 11.61 15.90
CA TYR A 202 -11.58 12.07 17.23
C TYR A 202 -10.76 11.33 18.28
N PRO A 203 -9.83 11.99 19.02
CA PRO A 203 -9.04 11.34 20.05
C PRO A 203 -9.93 10.89 21.21
N VAL A 204 -9.84 9.61 21.59
CA VAL A 204 -10.60 8.97 22.68
C VAL A 204 -9.66 8.63 23.83
#